data_AF-A0A4S8M9H8-F1
#
_entry.id   AF-A0A4S8M9H8-F1
#
_cell.length_a   1.000
_cell.length_b   1.000
_cell.length_c   1.000
_cell.angle_alpha   90.00
_cell.angle_beta   90.00
_cell.angle_gamma   90.00
#
_symmetry.space_group_name_H-M   'P 1'
#
loop_
_entity.id
_entity.type
_entity.pdbx_description
1 polymer ?
#
loop_
_entity_poly.entity_id
_entity_poly.type
_entity_poly.pdbx_seq_one_letter_code
_entity_poly.pdbx_strand_id
1 'polypeptide(L)'
;MLAPGGGTIEQNNAIRDIPETISTLETRLNLGISTVPYAVLLDDYDKPFKMFHYYPFFDWFGKFLSLPGIEEHGDRFCDHVIANPENSSDKRDARDGDYVRKFRADDGSLFVADRGEEGRWFFRLHADSFNVEGNRIRGATRSTGVLGLLCLNLPLHMTNDSAYVYLAGLIQGPNEPEPKEAAHSYYLQPLMRDLDLAYTRG
;
A
#
# COMPACT_ATOMS: atom_id res chain seq x y z
N MET A 1 12.16 -11.92 -33.15
CA MET A 1 12.29 -10.91 -34.22
C MET A 1 12.70 -9.59 -33.59
N LEU A 2 13.76 -8.95 -34.10
CA LEU A 2 14.25 -7.65 -33.61
C LEU A 2 13.49 -6.53 -34.35
N ALA A 3 13.10 -5.47 -33.65
CA ALA A 3 12.46 -4.30 -34.27
C ALA A 3 13.54 -3.29 -34.74
N PRO A 4 13.18 -2.25 -35.54
CA PRO A 4 14.14 -1.38 -36.23
C PRO A 4 15.04 -0.52 -35.32
N GLY A 5 14.87 -0.59 -33.99
CA GLY A 5 15.64 0.16 -32.99
C GLY A 5 16.56 -0.71 -32.11
N GLY A 6 16.79 -1.98 -32.45
CA GLY A 6 17.72 -2.86 -31.72
C GLY A 6 17.16 -3.53 -30.45
N GLY A 7 15.98 -3.11 -29.96
CA GLY A 7 15.24 -3.82 -28.91
C GLY A 7 14.44 -5.02 -29.45
N THR A 8 14.19 -6.02 -28.62
CA THR A 8 13.23 -7.10 -28.94
C THR A 8 11.82 -6.52 -29.08
N ILE A 9 10.94 -7.22 -29.81
CA ILE A 9 9.53 -6.79 -29.93
C ILE A 9 8.89 -6.63 -28.54
N GLU A 10 9.18 -7.52 -27.61
CA GLU A 10 8.72 -7.45 -26.22
C GLU A 10 9.21 -6.19 -25.50
N GLN A 11 10.49 -5.81 -25.68
CA GLN A 11 11.02 -4.57 -25.09
C GLN A 11 10.35 -3.32 -25.66
N ASN A 12 10.11 -3.28 -26.98
CA ASN A 12 9.45 -2.12 -27.59
C ASN A 12 7.97 -2.03 -27.22
N ASN A 13 7.30 -3.17 -27.04
CA ASN A 13 5.94 -3.21 -26.53
C ASN A 13 5.89 -2.75 -25.08
N ALA A 14 6.81 -3.24 -24.23
CA ALA A 14 6.92 -2.79 -22.84
C ALA A 14 7.15 -1.29 -22.74
N ILE A 15 8.02 -0.70 -23.58
CA ILE A 15 8.27 0.75 -23.62
C ILE A 15 7.04 1.54 -24.05
N ARG A 16 6.28 1.05 -25.04
CA ARG A 16 5.02 1.68 -25.48
C ARG A 16 3.92 1.61 -24.43
N ASP A 17 3.96 0.59 -23.58
CA ASP A 17 3.01 0.41 -22.49
C ASP A 17 3.38 1.24 -21.24
N ILE A 18 4.55 1.89 -21.22
CA ILE A 18 4.93 2.83 -20.16
C ILE A 18 4.06 4.08 -20.31
N PRO A 19 3.18 4.36 -19.33
CA PRO A 19 2.33 5.54 -19.37
C PRO A 19 3.15 6.84 -19.39
N GLU A 20 2.73 7.78 -20.23
CA GLU A 20 3.41 9.07 -20.43
C GLU A 20 3.21 10.05 -19.25
N THR A 21 2.23 9.81 -18.37
CA THR A 21 1.94 10.67 -17.20
C THR A 21 1.56 9.88 -15.95
N ILE A 22 1.77 10.48 -14.77
CA ILE A 22 1.31 9.95 -13.48
C ILE A 22 -0.20 9.73 -13.49
N SER A 23 -0.99 10.61 -14.12
CA SER A 23 -2.45 10.44 -14.20
C SER A 23 -2.88 9.16 -14.94
N THR A 24 -2.13 8.76 -15.96
CA THR A 24 -2.35 7.49 -16.65
C THR A 24 -1.99 6.29 -15.77
N LEU A 25 -0.97 6.42 -14.92
CA LEU A 25 -0.65 5.43 -13.88
C LEU A 25 -1.74 5.38 -12.82
N GLU A 26 -2.28 6.50 -12.36
CA GLU A 26 -3.34 6.57 -11.35
C GLU A 26 -4.66 5.93 -11.79
N THR A 27 -4.91 5.81 -13.08
CA THR A 27 -6.09 5.06 -13.56
C THR A 27 -5.88 3.55 -13.40
N ARG A 28 -4.63 3.08 -13.46
CA ARG A 28 -4.25 1.66 -13.34
C ARG A 28 -3.87 1.25 -11.91
N LEU A 29 -3.24 2.15 -11.17
CA LEU A 29 -2.81 2.01 -9.78
C LEU A 29 -3.87 2.65 -8.87
N ASN A 30 -4.09 2.12 -7.66
CA ASN A 30 -5.05 2.70 -6.70
C ASN A 30 -6.50 2.84 -7.19
N LEU A 31 -6.97 2.00 -8.12
CA LEU A 31 -8.38 1.95 -8.52
C LEU A 31 -8.94 3.30 -9.04
N GLY A 32 -8.11 4.12 -9.69
CA GLY A 32 -8.54 5.42 -10.21
C GLY A 32 -8.84 6.45 -9.11
N ILE A 33 -8.25 6.33 -7.92
CA ILE A 33 -8.33 7.34 -6.87
C ILE A 33 -7.42 8.51 -7.21
N SER A 34 -7.96 9.73 -7.12
CA SER A 34 -7.19 10.95 -7.30
C SER A 34 -6.32 11.22 -6.08
N THR A 35 -5.10 11.67 -6.31
CA THR A 35 -4.21 12.12 -5.24
C THR A 35 -4.61 13.50 -4.71
N VAL A 36 -4.31 13.73 -3.43
CA VAL A 36 -4.31 15.03 -2.78
C VAL A 36 -2.86 15.42 -2.48
N PRO A 37 -2.37 16.58 -2.96
CA PRO A 37 -1.06 17.08 -2.54
C PRO A 37 -1.11 17.45 -1.06
N TYR A 38 -0.23 16.83 -0.26
CA TYR A 38 -0.18 17.02 1.17
C TYR A 38 1.11 17.75 1.57
N ALA A 39 0.97 18.87 2.28
CA ALA A 39 2.08 19.64 2.80
C ALA A 39 2.57 19.02 4.12
N VAL A 40 3.84 18.62 4.14
CA VAL A 40 4.48 17.91 5.26
C VAL A 40 5.20 18.89 6.18
N LEU A 41 5.74 19.97 5.60
CA LEU A 41 6.40 21.06 6.29
C LEU A 41 5.98 22.36 5.64
N LEU A 42 5.73 23.38 6.47
CA LEU A 42 5.55 24.76 6.04
C LEU A 42 6.84 25.55 6.32
N ASP A 43 7.17 26.50 5.45
CA ASP A 43 8.24 27.47 5.72
C ASP A 43 7.76 28.60 6.67
N ASP A 44 8.64 29.55 6.97
CA ASP A 44 8.35 30.70 7.84
C ASP A 44 7.21 31.61 7.32
N TYR A 45 6.70 31.37 6.11
CA TYR A 45 5.60 32.09 5.46
C TYR A 45 4.36 31.21 5.23
N ASP A 46 4.24 30.09 5.95
CA ASP A 46 3.16 29.10 5.81
C ASP A 46 3.05 28.48 4.40
N LYS A 47 4.14 28.48 3.62
CA LYS A 47 4.16 27.85 2.29
C LYS A 47 4.67 26.41 2.38
N PRO A 48 4.07 25.47 1.63
CA PRO A 48 4.56 24.09 1.59
C PRO A 48 6.02 24.00 1.14
N PHE A 49 6.90 23.55 2.04
CA PHE A 49 8.34 23.35 1.79
C PHE A 49 8.63 21.92 1.30
N LYS A 50 7.88 20.94 1.82
CA LYS A 50 7.90 19.55 1.34
C LYS A 50 6.47 19.08 1.10
N MET A 51 6.24 18.53 -0.08
CA MET A 51 4.95 17.96 -0.46
C MET A 51 5.11 16.49 -0.83
N PHE A 52 4.03 15.73 -0.66
CA PHE A 52 3.90 14.41 -1.26
C PHE A 52 2.48 14.19 -1.75
N HIS A 53 2.34 13.22 -2.63
CA HIS A 53 1.04 12.80 -3.13
C HIS A 53 0.47 11.78 -2.17
N TYR A 54 -0.66 12.09 -1.54
CA TYR A 54 -1.40 11.18 -0.69
C TYR A 54 -2.64 10.69 -1.44
N TYR A 55 -2.95 9.41 -1.34
CA TYR A 55 -4.18 8.84 -1.89
C TYR A 55 -5.07 8.49 -0.70
N PRO A 56 -6.26 9.08 -0.52
CA PRO A 56 -7.07 8.86 0.69
C PRO A 56 -7.44 7.39 0.91
N PHE A 57 -7.25 6.90 2.15
CA PHE A 57 -7.47 5.48 2.45
C PHE A 57 -8.94 5.09 2.30
N PHE A 58 -9.87 5.89 2.82
CA PHE A 58 -11.30 5.58 2.75
C PHE A 58 -11.83 5.50 1.32
N ASP A 59 -11.38 6.39 0.43
CA ASP A 59 -11.80 6.37 -0.96
C ASP A 59 -11.29 5.10 -1.66
N TRP A 60 -10.02 4.73 -1.43
CA TRP A 60 -9.45 3.50 -1.96
C TRP A 60 -10.13 2.27 -1.37
N PHE A 61 -10.28 2.21 -0.05
CA PHE A 61 -10.82 1.05 0.65
C PHE A 61 -12.29 0.81 0.30
N GLY A 62 -13.11 1.87 0.18
CA GLY A 62 -14.48 1.76 -0.28
C GLY A 62 -14.58 1.18 -1.70
N LYS A 63 -13.71 1.63 -2.63
CA LYS A 63 -13.62 1.03 -3.98
C LYS A 63 -13.12 -0.39 -3.95
N PHE A 64 -12.13 -0.69 -3.11
CA PHE A 64 -11.54 -2.01 -2.95
C PHE A 64 -12.58 -3.02 -2.45
N LEU A 65 -13.37 -2.69 -1.44
CA LEU A 65 -14.48 -3.52 -0.96
C LEU A 65 -15.56 -3.71 -2.05
N SER A 66 -15.80 -2.69 -2.87
CA SER A 66 -16.75 -2.76 -3.98
C SER A 66 -16.30 -3.67 -5.14
N LEU A 67 -15.05 -4.14 -5.14
CA LEU A 67 -14.60 -5.09 -6.16
C LEU A 67 -15.23 -6.48 -5.92
N PRO A 68 -15.67 -7.18 -6.98
CA PRO A 68 -16.30 -8.49 -6.83
C PRO A 68 -15.44 -9.48 -6.05
N GLY A 69 -16.01 -10.07 -5.00
CA GLY A 69 -15.39 -11.12 -4.19
C GLY A 69 -14.43 -10.64 -3.11
N ILE A 70 -14.11 -9.34 -3.01
CA ILE A 70 -13.18 -8.85 -2.00
C ILE A 70 -13.74 -9.03 -0.58
N GLU A 71 -14.98 -8.62 -0.33
CA GLU A 71 -15.64 -8.86 0.97
C GLU A 71 -15.66 -10.35 1.33
N GLU A 72 -15.98 -11.23 0.37
CA GLU A 72 -15.96 -12.70 0.57
C GLU A 72 -14.56 -13.22 0.93
N HIS A 73 -13.48 -12.61 0.43
CA HIS A 73 -12.13 -12.94 0.88
C HIS A 73 -11.89 -12.51 2.33
N GLY A 74 -12.36 -11.31 2.71
CA GLY A 74 -12.32 -10.81 4.08
C GLY A 74 -13.00 -11.76 5.07
N ASP A 75 -14.22 -12.19 4.74
CA ASP A 75 -14.99 -13.11 5.59
C ASP A 75 -14.36 -14.50 5.65
N ARG A 76 -14.01 -15.09 4.50
CA ARG A 76 -13.35 -16.41 4.48
C ARG A 76 -12.05 -16.45 5.27
N PHE A 77 -11.30 -15.35 5.27
CA PHE A 77 -10.10 -15.24 6.08
C PHE A 77 -10.43 -15.34 7.57
N CYS A 78 -11.40 -14.54 8.03
CA CYS A 78 -11.79 -14.50 9.43
C CYS A 78 -12.45 -15.81 9.88
N ASP A 79 -13.36 -16.36 9.08
CA ASP A 79 -14.03 -17.63 9.34
C ASP A 79 -13.03 -18.78 9.46
N HIS A 80 -12.00 -18.77 8.62
CA HIS A 80 -10.92 -19.74 8.72
C HIS A 80 -10.16 -19.63 10.04
N VAL A 81 -9.83 -18.41 10.49
CA VAL A 81 -9.13 -18.18 11.77
C VAL A 81 -10.00 -18.60 12.95
N ILE A 82 -11.31 -18.29 12.91
CA ILE A 82 -12.28 -18.70 13.94
C ILE A 82 -12.40 -20.22 14.02
N ALA A 83 -12.54 -20.88 12.86
CA ALA A 83 -12.68 -22.34 12.80
C ALA A 83 -11.41 -23.11 13.19
N ASN A 84 -10.24 -22.45 13.15
CA ASN A 84 -8.94 -23.04 13.43
C ASN A 84 -8.19 -22.23 14.50
N PRO A 85 -8.61 -22.32 15.78
CA PRO A 85 -8.06 -21.52 16.87
C PRO A 85 -6.61 -21.85 17.20
N GLU A 86 -6.17 -23.06 16.84
CA GLU A 86 -4.77 -23.49 16.95
C GLU A 86 -3.97 -23.13 15.70
N ASN A 87 -2.68 -22.91 15.86
CA ASN A 87 -1.79 -22.60 14.74
C ASN A 87 -1.53 -23.85 13.89
N SER A 88 -1.59 -23.69 12.57
CA SER A 88 -1.10 -24.72 11.66
C SER A 88 0.40 -24.89 11.81
N SER A 89 0.88 -26.14 11.80
CA SER A 89 2.30 -26.45 11.72
C SER A 89 2.87 -26.18 10.31
N ASP A 90 2.02 -26.22 9.28
CA ASP A 90 2.36 -25.88 7.89
C ASP A 90 1.80 -24.49 7.55
N LYS A 91 2.68 -23.54 7.24
CA LYS A 91 2.30 -22.14 6.96
C LYS A 91 2.39 -21.86 5.47
N ARG A 92 1.27 -21.48 4.87
CA ARG A 92 1.13 -21.23 3.43
C ARG A 92 0.79 -19.78 3.13
N ASP A 93 0.00 -19.15 3.99
CA ASP A 93 -0.42 -17.77 3.82
C ASP A 93 -0.58 -17.05 5.18
N ALA A 94 -1.08 -15.81 5.17
CA ALA A 94 -1.11 -14.95 6.35
C ALA A 94 -2.05 -15.45 7.46
N ARG A 95 -3.14 -16.17 7.13
CA ARG A 95 -4.07 -16.72 8.12
C ARG A 95 -3.48 -17.91 8.88
N ASP A 96 -2.36 -18.49 8.45
CA ASP A 96 -1.62 -19.50 9.22
C ASP A 96 -0.70 -18.88 10.28
N GLY A 97 -0.57 -17.55 10.29
CA GLY A 97 0.17 -16.80 11.29
C GLY A 97 -0.46 -16.92 12.68
N ASP A 98 0.37 -16.89 13.71
CA ASP A 98 -0.13 -16.89 15.09
C ASP A 98 -0.62 -15.51 15.52
N TYR A 99 -0.11 -14.45 14.89
CA TYR A 99 -0.53 -13.08 15.14
C TYR A 99 -2.04 -12.89 14.98
N VAL A 100 -2.65 -13.42 13.91
CA VAL A 100 -4.08 -13.18 13.62
C VAL A 100 -5.03 -13.84 14.63
N ARG A 101 -4.54 -14.82 15.41
CA ARG A 101 -5.27 -15.48 16.52
C ARG A 101 -5.06 -14.80 17.86
N LYS A 102 -3.89 -14.18 18.06
CA LYS A 102 -3.45 -13.63 19.34
C LYS A 102 -3.61 -12.11 19.42
N PHE A 103 -3.78 -11.44 18.27
CA PHE A 103 -3.91 -10.00 18.22
C PHE A 103 -5.17 -9.58 18.97
N ARG A 104 -4.97 -8.70 19.96
CA ARG A 104 -6.04 -8.16 20.78
C ARG A 104 -6.37 -6.75 20.32
N ALA A 105 -7.66 -6.45 20.29
CA ALA A 105 -8.15 -5.09 20.10
C ALA A 105 -7.93 -4.24 21.37
N ASP A 106 -8.18 -2.94 21.27
CA ASP A 106 -7.99 -1.98 22.37
C ASP A 106 -8.85 -2.29 23.61
N ASP A 107 -9.99 -2.96 23.42
CA ASP A 107 -10.87 -3.44 24.49
C ASP A 107 -10.38 -4.76 25.13
N GLY A 108 -9.29 -5.34 24.62
CA GLY A 108 -8.72 -6.60 25.05
C GLY A 108 -9.34 -7.84 24.41
N SER A 109 -10.39 -7.73 23.59
CA SER A 109 -10.98 -8.85 22.84
C SER A 109 -10.03 -9.36 21.75
N LEU A 110 -10.22 -10.59 21.30
CA LEU A 110 -9.49 -11.11 20.14
C LEU A 110 -10.02 -10.48 18.87
N PHE A 111 -9.15 -9.77 18.14
CA PHE A 111 -9.56 -8.94 17.01
C PHE A 111 -10.38 -9.69 15.95
N VAL A 112 -10.04 -10.96 15.68
CA VAL A 112 -10.77 -11.81 14.73
C VAL A 112 -11.78 -12.72 15.40
N ALA A 113 -11.40 -13.43 16.47
CA ALA A 113 -12.27 -14.44 17.07
C ALA A 113 -13.54 -13.84 17.70
N ASP A 114 -13.44 -12.61 18.20
CA ASP A 114 -14.53 -11.88 18.84
C ASP A 114 -15.14 -10.81 17.91
N ARG A 115 -14.94 -10.93 16.58
CA ARG A 115 -15.33 -9.89 15.58
C ARG A 115 -16.84 -9.66 15.44
N GLY A 116 -17.69 -10.58 15.91
CA GLY A 116 -19.12 -10.55 15.60
C GLY A 116 -19.36 -10.59 14.09
N GLU A 117 -20.12 -9.61 13.58
CA GLU A 117 -20.43 -9.45 12.16
C GLU A 117 -19.48 -8.45 11.44
N GLU A 118 -18.53 -7.84 12.16
CA GLU A 118 -17.67 -6.79 11.59
C GLU A 118 -16.59 -7.37 10.67
N GLY A 119 -16.33 -6.72 9.53
CA GLY A 119 -15.16 -7.01 8.70
C GLY A 119 -13.84 -6.73 9.45
N ARG A 120 -12.91 -7.68 9.48
CA ARG A 120 -11.58 -7.50 10.10
C ARG A 120 -10.48 -7.63 9.07
N TRP A 121 -9.80 -6.51 8.81
CA TRP A 121 -8.84 -6.39 7.73
C TRP A 121 -7.43 -6.16 8.25
N PHE A 122 -6.48 -6.95 7.75
CA PHE A 122 -5.07 -6.83 8.06
C PHE A 122 -4.31 -6.32 6.86
N PHE A 123 -3.49 -5.30 7.08
CA PHE A 123 -2.61 -4.75 6.06
C PHE A 123 -1.15 -4.85 6.47
N ARG A 124 -0.28 -5.13 5.49
CA ARG A 124 1.16 -5.00 5.64
C ARG A 124 1.61 -3.69 5.02
N LEU A 125 2.22 -2.83 5.83
CA LEU A 125 2.84 -1.58 5.39
C LEU A 125 4.22 -1.85 4.78
N HIS A 126 4.41 -1.33 3.58
CA HIS A 126 5.68 -1.22 2.89
C HIS A 126 6.00 0.26 2.67
N ALA A 127 7.21 0.66 3.05
CA ALA A 127 7.73 1.99 2.77
C ALA A 127 9.16 1.82 2.26
N ASP A 128 9.42 2.25 1.04
CA ASP A 128 10.74 2.10 0.42
C ASP A 128 11.03 3.29 -0.52
N SER A 129 12.31 3.57 -0.74
CA SER A 129 12.77 4.61 -1.66
C SER A 129 13.69 4.02 -2.71
N PHE A 130 13.59 4.49 -3.95
CA PHE A 130 14.39 3.99 -5.05
C PHE A 130 14.89 5.12 -5.96
N ASN A 131 16.05 4.88 -6.59
CA ASN A 131 16.61 5.81 -7.55
C ASN A 131 15.85 5.74 -8.88
N VAL A 132 15.12 6.80 -9.24
CA VAL A 132 14.34 6.86 -10.49
C VAL A 132 15.21 6.89 -11.74
N GLU A 133 16.48 7.28 -11.62
CA GLU A 133 17.45 7.31 -12.73
C GLU A 133 18.18 5.96 -12.94
N GLY A 134 17.91 4.98 -12.06
CA GLY A 134 18.55 3.67 -12.05
C GLY A 134 19.97 3.66 -11.45
N ASN A 135 20.49 2.46 -11.19
CA ASN A 135 21.74 2.27 -10.42
C ASN A 135 23.01 2.34 -11.30
N ARG A 136 23.24 3.46 -11.98
CA ARG A 136 24.47 3.68 -12.77
C ARG A 136 25.58 4.31 -11.91
N ILE A 137 26.79 3.77 -11.98
CA ILE A 137 27.98 4.18 -11.17
C ILE A 137 28.30 5.69 -11.29
N ARG A 138 27.95 6.34 -12.40
CA ARG A 138 28.12 7.80 -12.62
C ARG A 138 26.82 8.50 -13.05
N GLY A 139 25.68 7.87 -12.80
CA GLY A 139 24.37 8.45 -13.11
C GLY A 139 23.97 9.51 -12.09
N ALA A 140 23.02 10.37 -12.45
CA ALA A 140 22.34 11.19 -11.46
C ALA A 140 21.62 10.28 -10.45
N THR A 141 21.57 10.68 -9.18
CA THR A 141 20.80 9.99 -8.15
C THR A 141 19.64 10.88 -7.75
N ARG A 142 18.42 10.37 -7.93
CA ARG A 142 17.18 11.01 -7.48
C ARG A 142 16.33 9.94 -6.82
N SER A 143 16.18 10.02 -5.51
CA SER A 143 15.38 9.05 -4.76
C SER A 143 13.93 9.49 -4.70
N THR A 144 13.01 8.57 -4.97
CA THR A 144 11.56 8.74 -4.81
C THR A 144 11.07 7.66 -3.88
N GLY A 145 10.23 8.03 -2.91
CA GLY A 145 9.66 7.11 -1.93
C GLY A 145 8.24 6.67 -2.28
N VAL A 146 7.87 5.46 -1.88
CA VAL A 146 6.52 4.91 -2.02
C VAL A 146 6.07 4.36 -0.67
N LEU A 147 4.82 4.66 -0.31
CA LEU A 147 4.11 4.05 0.81
C LEU A 147 3.03 3.13 0.23
N GLY A 148 3.04 1.86 0.59
CA GLY A 148 2.12 0.86 0.09
C GLY A 148 1.53 -0.03 1.18
N LEU A 149 0.28 -0.45 1.02
CA LEU A 149 -0.39 -1.44 1.87
C LEU A 149 -0.81 -2.65 1.03
N LEU A 150 -0.47 -3.84 1.53
CA LEU A 150 -0.90 -5.13 0.97
C LEU A 150 -1.95 -5.74 1.90
N CYS A 151 -3.11 -6.11 1.35
CA CYS A 151 -4.20 -6.73 2.10
C CYS A 151 -3.91 -8.22 2.36
N LEU A 152 -3.68 -8.57 3.62
CA LEU A 152 -3.32 -9.94 4.05
C LEU A 152 -4.53 -10.89 4.09
N ASN A 153 -5.75 -10.36 4.01
CA ASN A 153 -6.97 -11.16 3.93
C ASN A 153 -7.12 -11.86 2.58
N LEU A 154 -6.42 -11.38 1.55
CA LEU A 154 -6.47 -11.97 0.22
C LEU A 154 -5.60 -13.24 0.13
N PRO A 155 -5.90 -14.15 -0.81
CA PRO A 155 -4.98 -15.22 -1.18
C PRO A 155 -3.60 -14.67 -1.56
N LEU A 156 -2.55 -15.44 -1.33
CA LEU A 156 -1.15 -15.01 -1.53
C LEU A 156 -0.87 -14.48 -2.96
N HIS A 157 -1.49 -15.08 -3.98
CA HIS A 157 -1.31 -14.64 -5.37
C HIS A 157 -1.97 -13.29 -5.66
N MET A 158 -3.08 -12.95 -4.99
CA MET A 158 -3.73 -11.64 -5.11
C MET A 158 -3.04 -10.59 -4.24
N THR A 159 -2.59 -10.96 -3.04
CA THR A 159 -1.87 -10.06 -2.13
C THR A 159 -0.63 -9.43 -2.79
N ASN A 160 0.06 -10.20 -3.64
CA ASN A 160 1.26 -9.75 -4.36
C ASN A 160 0.97 -9.22 -5.76
N ASP A 161 -0.29 -9.20 -6.20
CA ASP A 161 -0.68 -8.62 -7.48
C ASP A 161 -0.87 -7.11 -7.30
N SER A 162 -0.14 -6.34 -8.12
CA SER A 162 -0.21 -4.88 -8.16
C SER A 162 -1.63 -4.32 -8.31
N ALA A 163 -2.57 -5.09 -8.87
CA ALA A 163 -3.97 -4.68 -9.00
C ALA A 163 -4.70 -4.51 -7.64
N TYR A 164 -4.22 -5.16 -6.59
CA TYR A 164 -4.81 -5.12 -5.23
C TYR A 164 -3.92 -4.40 -4.21
N VAL A 165 -2.77 -3.85 -4.65
CA VAL A 165 -1.89 -3.06 -3.80
C VAL A 165 -2.43 -1.63 -3.72
N TYR A 166 -2.54 -1.12 -2.50
CA TYR A 166 -2.82 0.29 -2.25
C TYR A 166 -1.50 1.05 -2.11
N LEU A 167 -1.25 2.03 -2.97
CA LEU A 167 -0.17 2.99 -2.85
C LEU A 167 -0.69 4.22 -2.10
N ALA A 168 -0.52 4.24 -0.78
CA ALA A 168 -0.97 5.33 0.08
C ALA A 168 -0.28 6.66 -0.22
N GLY A 169 0.98 6.63 -0.66
CA GLY A 169 1.69 7.87 -0.96
C GLY A 169 2.90 7.74 -1.86
N LEU A 170 3.19 8.82 -2.58
CA LEU A 170 4.39 9.00 -3.40
C LEU A 170 5.17 10.22 -2.90
N ILE A 171 6.34 9.97 -2.32
CA ILE A 171 7.24 10.99 -1.79
C ILE A 171 8.15 11.46 -2.91
N GLN A 172 8.01 12.72 -3.29
CA GLN A 172 8.83 13.29 -4.35
C GLN A 172 10.27 13.46 -3.89
N GLY A 173 11.20 13.12 -4.78
CA GLY A 173 12.63 13.33 -4.59
C GLY A 173 13.07 14.80 -4.55
N PRO A 174 14.38 15.07 -4.59
CA PRO A 174 15.43 14.15 -5.02
C PRO A 174 16.07 13.30 -3.90
N ASN A 175 15.77 13.59 -2.64
CA ASN A 175 16.42 12.96 -1.49
C ASN A 175 15.42 12.15 -0.68
N GLU A 176 15.92 11.07 -0.07
CA GLU A 176 15.15 10.28 0.89
C GLU A 176 14.85 11.11 2.15
N PRO A 177 13.73 10.83 2.85
CA PRO A 177 13.50 11.43 4.16
C PRO A 177 14.62 11.06 5.12
N GLU A 178 15.18 12.06 5.82
CA GLU A 178 16.32 11.87 6.73
C GLU A 178 15.97 10.88 7.86
N PRO A 179 16.67 9.72 7.94
CA PRO A 179 16.36 8.71 8.95
C PRO A 179 16.65 9.18 10.38
N LYS A 180 17.68 10.01 10.59
CA LYS A 180 18.07 10.49 11.93
C LYS A 180 17.00 11.36 12.59
N GLU A 181 16.19 12.02 11.79
CA GLU A 181 15.08 12.87 12.22
C GLU A 181 13.74 12.12 12.21
N ALA A 182 13.74 10.83 11.89
CA ALA A 182 12.54 10.04 11.66
C ALA A 182 11.57 10.74 10.68
N ALA A 183 12.11 11.40 9.65
CA ALA A 183 11.32 12.27 8.77
C ALA A 183 10.21 11.52 8.00
N HIS A 184 10.33 10.19 7.87
CA HIS A 184 9.27 9.31 7.36
C HIS A 184 7.95 9.42 8.14
N SER A 185 8.00 9.71 9.44
CA SER A 185 6.81 9.83 10.30
C SER A 185 5.84 10.91 9.80
N TYR A 186 6.36 12.03 9.28
CA TYR A 186 5.52 13.11 8.75
C TYR A 186 4.76 12.70 7.48
N TYR A 187 5.34 11.81 6.66
CA TYR A 187 4.68 11.28 5.46
C TYR A 187 3.69 10.16 5.80
N LEU A 188 3.93 9.42 6.89
CA LEU A 188 3.03 8.38 7.38
C LEU A 188 1.81 8.95 8.11
N GLN A 189 1.92 10.15 8.66
CA GLN A 189 0.90 10.76 9.52
C GLN A 189 -0.53 10.73 8.94
N PRO A 190 -0.80 11.17 7.69
CA PRO A 190 -2.17 11.13 7.17
C PRO A 190 -2.68 9.69 7.02
N LEU A 191 -1.84 8.74 6.60
CA LEU A 191 -2.23 7.33 6.53
C LEU A 191 -2.54 6.78 7.92
N MET A 192 -1.69 7.05 8.92
CA MET A 192 -1.92 6.57 10.29
C MET A 192 -3.20 7.14 10.88
N ARG A 193 -3.52 8.41 10.59
CA ARG A 193 -4.77 9.04 11.00
C ARG A 193 -5.99 8.37 10.36
N ASP A 194 -5.94 8.07 9.07
CA ASP A 194 -7.04 7.40 8.39
C ASP A 194 -7.22 5.95 8.91
N LEU A 195 -6.12 5.23 9.15
CA LEU A 195 -6.16 3.89 9.72
C LEU A 195 -6.69 3.87 11.16
N ASP A 196 -6.33 4.84 11.98
CA ASP A 196 -6.87 5.02 13.34
C ASP A 196 -8.38 5.30 13.31
N LEU A 197 -8.83 6.15 12.40
CA LEU A 197 -10.26 6.41 12.18
C LEU A 197 -11.00 5.15 11.72
N ALA A 198 -10.44 4.40 10.77
CA ALA A 198 -11.04 3.16 10.29
C ALA A 198 -11.10 2.10 11.40
N TYR A 199 -10.05 1.99 12.20
CA TYR A 199 -9.99 1.05 13.32
C TYR A 199 -11.01 1.37 14.41
N THR A 200 -11.18 2.65 14.75
CA THR A 200 -12.03 3.09 15.87
C THR A 200 -13.50 3.29 15.51
N ARG A 201 -13.83 3.49 14.23
CA ARG A 201 -15.19 3.85 13.79
C ARG A 201 -15.84 2.89 12.79
N GLY A 202 -15.06 2.02 12.16
CA GLY A 202 -15.52 1.23 11.00
C GLY A 202 -15.44 2.02 9.71
#